data_AF-A0A1G6ZQC3-F1
#
_entry.id   AF-A0A1G6ZQC3-F1
#
_cell.length_a   1.000
_cell.length_b   1.000
_cell.length_c   1.000
_cell.angle_alpha   90.00
_cell.angle_beta   90.00
_cell.angle_gamma   90.00
#
_symmetry.space_group_name_H-M   'P 1'
#
loop_
_entity.id
_entity.type
_entity.pdbx_description
1 polymer ?
#
loop_
_entity_poly.entity_id
_entity_poly.type
_entity_poly.pdbx_seq_one_letter_code
_entity_poly.pdbx_strand_id
1 'polypeptide(L)' 'MLDRDEIRAFRRFLNTANRKELVERRSHIERMMALVTQGTEEARDLRFMQRLIREEIGARAEVDAIVARRLSK' A
#
# COMPACT_ATOMS: atom_id res chain seq x y z
N MET A 1 17.23 2.29 5.24
CA MET A 1 16.14 2.51 6.21
C MET A 1 15.31 3.67 5.72
N LEU A 2 13.98 3.51 5.66
CA LEU A 2 13.08 4.61 5.32
C LEU A 2 13.20 5.73 6.35
N ASP A 3 13.50 6.94 5.88
CA ASP A 3 13.49 8.12 6.73
C ASP A 3 12.06 8.67 6.93
N ARG A 4 11.93 9.69 7.77
CA ARG A 4 10.63 10.29 8.09
C ARG A 4 9.97 10.94 6.88
N ASP A 5 10.75 11.50 5.97
CA ASP A 5 10.25 12.19 4.79
C ASP A 5 9.81 11.20 3.71
N GLU A 6 10.51 10.08 3.56
CA GLU A 6 10.11 8.96 2.71
C GLU A 6 8.80 8.33 3.21
N ILE A 7 8.67 8.09 4.52
CA ILE A 7 7.41 7.61 5.12
C ILE A 7 6.28 8.60 4.88
N ARG A 8 6.54 9.90 5.04
CA ARG A 8 5.53 10.95 4.82
C ARG A 8 5.14 11.03 3.35
N ALA A 9 6.09 10.95 2.43
CA ALA A 9 5.83 10.91 0.99
C ALA A 9 4.99 9.69 0.62
N PHE A 10 5.32 8.52 1.17
CA PHE A 10 4.58 7.30 0.94
C PHE A 10 3.13 7.39 1.45
N ARG A 11 2.91 7.95 2.64
CA ARG A 11 1.55 8.21 3.16
C ARG A 11 0.77 9.19 2.30
N ARG A 12 1.41 10.26 1.79
CA ARG A 12 0.77 11.17 0.83
C ARG A 12 0.36 10.46 -0.46
N PHE A 13 1.21 9.56 -0.96
CA PHE A 13 0.86 8.71 -2.08
C PHE A 13 -0.38 7.85 -1.76
N LEU A 14 -0.41 7.15 -0.62
CA LEU A 14 -1.58 6.33 -0.25
C LEU A 14 -2.87 7.15 -0.24
N ASN A 15 -2.84 8.37 0.30
CA ASN A 15 -4.03 9.23 0.39
C ASN A 15 -4.53 9.74 -0.97
N THR A 16 -3.65 9.90 -1.95
CA THR A 16 -3.98 10.56 -3.24
C THR A 16 -4.07 9.59 -4.40
N ALA A 17 -3.47 8.40 -4.27
CA ALA A 17 -3.45 7.38 -5.31
C ALA A 17 -4.86 6.88 -5.59
N ASN A 18 -5.14 6.58 -6.87
CA ASN A 18 -6.31 5.83 -7.29
C ASN A 18 -6.06 4.31 -7.14
N ARG A 19 -7.11 3.50 -7.35
CA ARG A 19 -7.04 2.04 -7.18
C ARG A 19 -6.00 1.38 -8.09
N LYS A 20 -5.86 1.85 -9.34
CA LYS A 20 -4.89 1.30 -10.30
C LYS A 20 -3.45 1.56 -9.81
N GLU A 21 -3.17 2.78 -9.38
CA GLU A 21 -1.86 3.17 -8.84
C GLU A 21 -1.48 2.38 -7.58
N LEU A 22 -2.44 2.13 -6.69
CA LEU A 22 -2.21 1.29 -5.50
C LEU A 22 -1.83 -0.14 -5.88
N VAL A 23 -2.52 -0.73 -6.87
CA VAL A 23 -2.23 -2.08 -7.36
C VAL A 23 -0.86 -2.13 -8.04
N GLU A 24 -0.57 -1.18 -8.92
CA GLU A 24 0.72 -1.10 -9.61
C GLU A 24 1.88 -0.94 -8.62
N ARG A 25 1.72 -0.06 -7.62
CA ARG A 25 2.73 0.13 -6.57
C ARG A 25 2.92 -1.12 -5.73
N ARG A 26 1.83 -1.82 -5.38
CA ARG A 26 1.90 -3.10 -4.67
C ARG A 26 2.72 -4.11 -5.46
N SER A 27 2.39 -4.31 -6.74
CA SER A 27 3.10 -5.26 -7.60
C SER A 27 4.57 -4.86 -7.79
N HIS A 28 4.89 -3.57 -7.83
CA HIS A 28 6.27 -3.10 -7.88
C HIS A 28 7.03 -3.47 -6.60
N ILE A 29 6.46 -3.24 -5.42
CA ILE A 29 7.07 -3.62 -4.14
C ILE A 29 7.24 -5.14 -4.04
N GLU A 30 6.26 -5.92 -4.49
CA GLU A 30 6.35 -7.39 -4.54
C GLU A 30 7.53 -7.86 -5.41
N ARG A 31 7.75 -7.22 -6.57
CA ARG A 31 8.92 -7.50 -7.43
C ARG A 31 10.23 -7.11 -6.73
N MET A 32 10.29 -5.95 -6.08
CA MET A 32 11.49 -5.54 -5.33
C MET A 32 11.80 -6.53 -4.20
N MET A 33 10.80 -6.95 -3.43
CA MET A 33 10.98 -7.93 -2.36
C MET A 33 11.53 -9.28 -2.83
N ALA A 34 11.22 -9.68 -4.07
CA ALA A 34 11.76 -10.91 -4.65
C ALA A 34 13.25 -10.81 -5.00
N LEU A 35 13.76 -9.58 -5.21
CA LEU A 35 15.15 -9.31 -5.57
C LEU A 35 16.02 -9.01 -4.35
N VAL A 36 15.43 -8.47 -3.28
CA VAL A 36 16.15 -8.06 -2.06
C VAL A 36 16.45 -9.26 -1.16
N THR A 37 17.68 -9.32 -0.64
CA THR A 37 18.09 -10.32 0.34
C THR A 37 17.25 -10.25 1.60
N GLN A 38 16.70 -11.39 2.02
CA GLN A 38 15.87 -11.47 3.22
C GLN A 38 16.68 -11.14 4.49
N GLY A 39 16.00 -10.63 5.52
CA GLY A 39 16.61 -10.23 6.79
C GLY A 39 17.31 -8.85 6.77
N THR A 40 17.46 -8.23 5.59
CA THR A 40 18.01 -6.87 5.47
C THR A 40 17.03 -5.79 5.95
N GLU A 41 17.55 -4.59 6.15
CA GLU A 41 16.75 -3.39 6.43
C GLU A 41 15.82 -3.04 5.27
N GLU A 42 16.33 -3.09 4.04
CA GLU A 42 15.52 -2.84 2.84
C GLU A 42 14.34 -3.81 2.74
N ALA A 43 14.55 -5.10 3.04
CA ALA A 43 13.46 -6.07 3.09
C ALA A 43 12.41 -5.72 4.17
N ARG A 44 12.82 -5.14 5.31
CA ARG A 44 11.90 -4.68 6.36
C ARG A 44 11.11 -3.45 5.90
N ASP A 45 11.77 -2.49 5.26
CA ASP A 45 11.14 -1.29 4.71
C ASP A 45 10.11 -1.63 3.62
N LEU A 46 10.47 -2.52 2.69
CA LEU A 46 9.56 -3.00 1.65
C LEU A 46 8.35 -3.73 2.24
N ARG A 47 8.54 -4.59 3.25
CA ARG A 47 7.43 -5.26 3.96
C ARG A 47 6.51 -4.25 4.64
N PHE A 48 7.10 -3.22 5.27
CA PHE A 48 6.33 -2.15 5.91
C PHE A 48 5.46 -1.42 4.89
N MET A 49 6.03 -0.99 3.76
CA MET A 49 5.29 -0.33 2.68
C MET A 49 4.23 -1.23 2.06
N GLN A 50 4.54 -2.52 1.84
CA GLN A 50 3.58 -3.50 1.32
C GLN A 50 2.38 -3.65 2.24
N ARG A 51 2.60 -3.73 3.56
CA ARG A 51 1.53 -3.81 4.55
C ARG A 51 0.60 -2.60 4.46
N LEU A 52 1.15 -1.39 4.44
CA LEU A 52 0.35 -0.16 4.37
C LEU A 52 -0.51 -0.09 3.10
N ILE A 53 0.00 -0.50 1.93
CA ILE A 53 -0.82 -0.55 0.71
C ILE A 53 -1.96 -1.56 0.85
N ARG A 54 -1.71 -2.72 1.45
CA ARG A 54 -2.76 -3.73 1.64
C ARG A 54 -3.86 -3.23 2.56
N GLU A 55 -3.49 -2.56 3.65
CA GLU A 55 -4.44 -1.93 4.58
C GLU A 55 -5.28 -0.87 3.86
N GLU A 56 -4.65 0.02 3.08
CA GLU A 56 -5.36 1.06 2.33
C GLU A 56 -6.33 0.48 1.28
N ILE A 57 -5.89 -0.51 0.50
CA ILE A 57 -6.76 -1.20 -0.47
C ILE A 57 -7.95 -1.86 0.23
N GLY A 58 -7.71 -2.51 1.37
CA GLY A 58 -8.75 -3.16 2.16
C GLY A 58 -9.77 -2.15 2.70
N ALA A 59 -9.30 -1.06 3.29
CA ALA A 59 -10.15 0.00 3.84
C ALA A 59 -11.06 0.62 2.77
N ARG A 60 -10.53 0.89 1.56
CA ARG A 60 -11.33 1.41 0.45
C ARG A 60 -12.38 0.41 -0.03
N ALA A 61 -12.02 -0.87 -0.15
CA ALA A 61 -12.96 -1.91 -0.54
C ALA A 61 -14.10 -2.06 0.48
N GLU A 62 -13.82 -1.90 1.76
CA GLU A 62 -14.83 -1.90 2.82
C GLU A 62 -15.77 -0.70 2.71
N VAL A 63 -15.24 0.51 2.49
CA VAL A 63 -16.05 1.71 2.25
C VAL A 63 -16.94 1.53 1.02
N ASP A 64 -16.38 1.07 -0.10
CA ASP A 64 -17.13 0.80 -1.33
C ASP A 64 -18.28 -0.18 -1.08
N ALA A 65 -18.03 -1.26 -0.32
CA ALA A 65 -19.05 -2.25 0.03
C ALA A 65 -20.16 -1.67 0.92
N ILE A 66 -19.82 -0.82 1.89
CA ILE A 66 -20.79 -0.12 2.75
C ILE A 66 -21.65 0.82 1.91
N VAL A 67 -21.04 1.59 1.01
CA VAL A 67 -21.75 2.53 0.13
C VAL A 67 -22.70 1.77 -0.80
N ALA A 68 -22.22 0.70 -1.45
CA ALA A 68 -23.05 -0.13 -2.33
C ALA A 68 -24.27 -0.72 -1.59
N ARG A 69 -24.08 -1.21 -0.35
CA ARG A 69 -25.17 -1.75 0.49
C ARG A 69 -26.20 -0.68 0.89
N ARG A 70 -25.79 0.58 1.03
CA ARG A 70 -26.72 1.69 1.32
C ARG A 70 -27.56 2.08 0.11
N LEU A 71 -26.98 2.02 -1.09
CA LEU A 71 -27.67 2.35 -2.34
C LEU A 71 -28.64 1.26 -2.81
N SER A 72 -28.44 0.02 -2.36
CA SER A 72 -29.30 -1.12 -2.68
C SER A 72 -30.51 -1.28 -1.73
N LYS A 73 -30.69 -0.37 -0.77
CA LYS A 73 -31.83 -0.33 0.16
C LYS A 73 -32.71 0.87 -0.15
#